data_AF-X0ZPC3-F1
#
_entry.id   AF-X0ZPC3-F1
#
_cell.length_a   1.000
_cell.length_b   1.000
_cell.length_c   1.000
_cell.angle_alpha   90.00
_cell.angle_beta   90.00
_cell.angle_gamma   90.00
#
_symmetry.space_group_name_H-M   'P 1'
#
loop_
_entity.id
_entity.type
_entity.pdbx_description
1 polymer ?
#
loop_
_entity_poly.entity_id
_entity_poly.type
_entity_poly.pdbx_seq_one_letter_code
_entity_poly.pdbx_strand_id
1 'polypeptide(L)'
;RIGEGAILYRGANINPKVAELLMTIAQEENIPYQLSGEAKATPTDANVIQISRAGVATGLVSVPLRYLHTPVEVLSLQDLESVVKLLSTFVQRLNGKMSFIPGE
;
A
#
# COMPACT_ATOMS: atom_id res chain seq x y z
N ARG A 1 -6.03 9.45 -8.70
CA ARG A 1 -5.67 10.63 -9.51
C ARG A 1 -4.23 11.00 -9.22
N ILE A 2 -3.52 11.58 -10.19
CA ILE A 2 -2.19 12.16 -9.99
C ILE A 2 -2.35 13.48 -9.23
N GLY A 3 -1.47 13.76 -8.28
CA GLY A 3 -1.44 14.93 -7.40
C GLY A 3 -2.26 14.77 -6.13
N GLU A 4 -2.73 13.56 -5.81
CA GLU A 4 -3.61 13.29 -4.66
C GLU A 4 -3.02 12.28 -3.67
N GLY A 5 -1.72 12.01 -3.76
CA GLY A 5 -0.99 11.15 -2.85
C GLY A 5 -1.06 9.66 -3.18
N ALA A 6 -0.52 8.86 -2.26
CA ALA A 6 -0.36 7.42 -2.42
C ALA A 6 -1.71 6.71 -2.64
N ILE A 7 -1.73 5.67 -3.48
CA ILE A 7 -2.89 4.78 -3.56
C ILE A 7 -2.69 3.65 -2.57
N LEU A 8 -3.60 3.57 -1.60
CA LEU A 8 -3.75 2.46 -0.66
C LEU A 8 -4.92 1.58 -1.08
N TYR A 9 -4.84 0.30 -0.76
CA TYR A 9 -5.76 -0.68 -1.30
C TYR A 9 -6.45 -1.50 -0.20
N ARG A 10 -7.69 -1.93 -0.48
CA ARG A 10 -8.40 -2.99 0.25
C ARG A 10 -8.86 -4.05 -0.75
N GLY A 11 -8.68 -5.32 -0.42
CA GLY A 11 -9.05 -6.41 -1.33
C GLY A 11 -8.54 -7.77 -0.88
N ALA A 12 -8.78 -8.79 -1.71
CA ALA A 12 -8.55 -10.19 -1.36
C ALA A 12 -7.08 -10.53 -1.03
N ASN A 13 -6.10 -9.94 -1.74
CA ASN A 13 -4.68 -10.18 -1.48
C ASN A 13 -4.05 -9.18 -0.50
N ILE A 14 -4.86 -8.46 0.27
CA ILE A 14 -4.36 -7.40 1.15
C ILE A 14 -4.76 -7.74 2.58
N ASN A 15 -3.75 -7.88 3.43
CA ASN A 15 -3.95 -8.13 4.84
C ASN A 15 -4.63 -6.89 5.48
N PRO A 16 -5.78 -7.06 6.17
CA PRO A 16 -6.54 -5.93 6.71
C PRO A 16 -5.78 -5.15 7.77
N LYS A 17 -4.98 -5.81 8.63
CA LYS A 17 -4.16 -5.15 9.65
C LYS A 17 -3.02 -4.34 9.03
N VAL A 18 -2.41 -4.84 7.96
CA VAL A 18 -1.37 -4.08 7.22
C VAL A 18 -1.97 -2.85 6.53
N ALA A 19 -3.12 -3.01 5.85
CA ALA A 19 -3.80 -1.88 5.22
C ALA A 19 -4.24 -0.82 6.24
N GLU A 20 -4.79 -1.26 7.37
CA GLU A 20 -5.16 -0.37 8.47
C GLU A 20 -3.97 0.41 9.00
N LEU A 21 -2.85 -0.27 9.29
CA LEU A 21 -1.63 0.42 9.74
C LEU A 21 -1.14 1.47 8.73
N LEU A 22 -1.16 1.17 7.43
CA LEU A 22 -0.80 2.15 6.40
C LEU A 22 -1.74 3.36 6.40
N MET A 23 -3.05 3.14 6.51
CA MET A 23 -4.04 4.23 6.56
C MET A 23 -3.91 5.06 7.83
N THR A 24 -3.71 4.42 9.00
CA THR A 24 -3.48 5.10 10.28
C THR A 24 -2.24 5.97 10.21
N ILE A 25 -1.13 5.46 9.69
CA ILE A 25 0.10 6.25 9.51
C ILE A 25 -0.15 7.43 8.57
N ALA A 26 -0.83 7.21 7.45
CA ALA A 26 -1.13 8.29 6.53
C ALA A 26 -1.97 9.39 7.19
N GLN A 27 -2.96 9.03 8.01
CA GLN A 27 -3.79 9.97 8.76
C GLN A 27 -2.99 10.72 9.82
N GLU A 28 -2.23 10.02 10.67
CA GLU A 28 -1.47 10.62 11.76
C GLU A 28 -0.34 11.55 11.26
N GLU A 29 0.32 11.17 10.17
CA GLU A 29 1.43 11.92 9.57
C GLU A 29 0.99 12.96 8.54
N ASN A 30 -0.33 13.16 8.40
CA ASN A 30 -0.98 14.04 7.42
C ASN A 30 -0.46 13.82 5.98
N ILE A 31 -0.30 12.55 5.59
CA ILE A 31 0.15 12.15 4.26
C ILE A 31 -1.10 11.97 3.38
N PRO A 32 -1.23 12.73 2.27
CA PRO A 32 -2.33 12.53 1.33
C PRO A 32 -2.33 11.10 0.78
N TYR A 33 -3.49 10.48 0.77
CA TYR A 33 -3.68 9.16 0.19
C TYR A 33 -5.08 9.01 -0.40
N GLN A 34 -5.20 8.02 -1.26
CA GLN A 34 -6.43 7.62 -1.94
C GLN A 34 -6.69 6.15 -1.62
N LEU A 35 -7.96 5.78 -1.52
CA LEU A 35 -8.35 4.39 -1.27
C LEU A 35 -8.90 3.75 -2.55
N SER A 36 -8.35 2.60 -2.92
CA SER A 36 -8.82 1.76 -4.02
C SER A 36 -9.33 0.42 -3.50
N GLY A 37 -10.44 -0.06 -4.07
CA GLY A 37 -11.00 -1.37 -3.78
C GLY A 37 -10.66 -2.37 -4.87
N GLU A 38 -10.04 -3.49 -4.51
CA GLU A 38 -9.72 -4.59 -5.43
C GLU A 38 -10.71 -5.72 -5.21
N ALA A 39 -11.63 -5.89 -6.15
CA ALA A 39 -12.69 -6.90 -6.07
C ALA A 39 -12.18 -8.34 -6.28
N LYS A 40 -10.97 -8.49 -6.84
CA LYS A 40 -10.36 -9.77 -7.18
C LYS A 40 -8.88 -9.74 -6.82
N ALA A 41 -8.21 -10.86 -7.10
CA ALA A 41 -6.78 -10.92 -6.94
C ALA A 41 -6.08 -9.89 -7.84
N THR A 42 -5.11 -9.17 -7.30
CA THR A 42 -4.38 -8.15 -8.07
C THR A 42 -3.38 -8.85 -9.00
N PRO A 43 -3.12 -8.33 -10.21
CA PRO A 43 -2.11 -8.88 -11.11
C PRO A 43 -0.68 -8.45 -10.71
N THR A 44 -0.42 -8.25 -9.42
CA THR A 44 0.85 -7.76 -8.88
C THR A 44 1.56 -8.83 -8.07
N ASP A 45 2.81 -8.57 -7.69
CA ASP A 45 3.56 -9.46 -6.80
C ASP A 45 2.88 -9.67 -5.44
N ALA A 46 2.05 -8.72 -4.98
CA ALA A 46 1.30 -8.86 -3.74
C ALA A 46 0.40 -10.11 -3.73
N ASN A 47 -0.15 -10.50 -4.90
CA ASN A 47 -0.98 -11.69 -5.01
C ASN A 47 -0.19 -12.98 -4.72
N VAL A 48 0.98 -13.14 -5.34
CA VAL A 48 1.82 -14.33 -5.14
C VAL A 48 2.52 -14.32 -3.78
N ILE A 49 2.91 -13.16 -3.28
CA ILE A 49 3.53 -13.02 -1.94
C ILE A 49 2.54 -13.41 -0.86
N GLN A 50 1.30 -12.92 -0.92
CA GLN A 50 0.31 -13.12 0.13
C GLN A 50 -0.01 -14.61 0.38
N ILE A 51 -0.07 -15.42 -0.68
CA ILE A 51 -0.37 -16.86 -0.60
C ILE A 51 0.87 -17.75 -0.46
N SER A 52 2.06 -17.17 -0.35
CA SER A 52 3.30 -17.94 -0.30
C SER A 52 3.46 -18.68 1.03
N ARG A 53 3.83 -19.97 0.98
CA ARG A 53 4.04 -20.86 2.14
C ARG A 53 2.80 -20.90 3.07
N ALA A 54 2.95 -20.47 4.32
CA ALA A 54 1.87 -20.40 5.30
C ALA A 54 1.07 -19.08 5.22
N GLY A 55 1.30 -18.27 4.19
CA GLY A 55 0.76 -16.93 4.02
C GLY A 55 1.71 -15.86 4.55
N VAL A 56 1.74 -14.73 3.87
CA VAL A 56 2.54 -13.55 4.26
C VAL A 56 1.61 -12.36 4.44
N ALA A 57 1.69 -11.68 5.58
CA ALA A 57 0.97 -10.43 5.80
C ALA A 57 1.45 -9.39 4.77
N THR A 58 0.58 -9.09 3.80
CA THR A 58 0.95 -8.33 2.60
C THR A 58 0.07 -7.09 2.47
N GLY A 59 0.69 -5.94 2.22
CA GLY A 59 0.03 -4.70 1.85
C GLY A 59 0.35 -4.33 0.40
N LEU A 60 -0.48 -3.49 -0.21
CA LEU A 60 -0.24 -2.92 -1.53
C LEU A 60 -0.28 -1.39 -1.43
N VAL A 61 0.72 -0.75 -2.01
CA VAL A 61 0.85 0.71 -2.09
C VAL A 61 1.33 1.05 -3.50
N SER A 62 0.71 2.04 -4.14
CA SER A 62 1.12 2.47 -5.48
C SER A 62 1.33 3.98 -5.55
N VAL A 63 2.27 4.39 -6.39
CA VAL A 63 2.36 5.78 -6.86
C VAL A 63 1.34 5.93 -8.00
N PRO A 64 0.38 6.87 -7.92
CA PRO A 64 -0.51 7.15 -9.04
C PRO A 64 0.30 7.61 -10.26
N LEU A 65 0.10 6.96 -11.39
CA LEU A 65 0.77 7.28 -12.65
C LEU A 65 -0.15 7.04 -13.85
N ARG A 66 0.27 7.55 -15.01
CA ARG A 66 -0.35 7.34 -16.33
C ARG A 66 0.61 6.60 -17.25
N TYR A 67 0.02 5.80 -18.14
CA TYR A 67 0.71 5.05 -19.17
C TYR A 67 1.65 3.95 -18.64
N LEU A 68 1.24 3.28 -17.56
CA LEU A 68 1.96 2.12 -16.99
C LEU A 68 2.29 1.10 -18.09
N HIS A 69 3.53 0.59 -18.09
CA HIS A 69 4.04 -0.36 -19.08
C HIS A 69 4.25 0.18 -20.49
N THR A 70 4.26 1.50 -20.68
CA THR A 70 4.69 2.11 -21.94
C THR A 70 6.12 2.66 -21.82
N PRO A 71 6.80 2.99 -22.94
CA PRO A 71 8.15 3.56 -22.88
C PRO A 71 8.25 4.91 -22.17
N VAL A 72 7.13 5.63 -21.99
CA VAL A 72 7.08 6.93 -21.34
C VAL A 72 5.91 6.96 -20.36
N GLU A 73 6.23 7.00 -19.07
CA GLU A 73 5.25 7.11 -17.99
C GLU A 73 5.19 8.54 -17.45
N VAL A 74 4.07 8.91 -16.84
CA VAL A 74 3.86 10.23 -16.23
C VAL A 74 3.32 10.09 -14.82
N LEU A 75 3.99 10.70 -13.86
CA LEU A 75 3.59 10.74 -12.44
C LEU A 75 3.86 12.12 -11.84
N SER A 76 3.37 12.35 -10.61
CA SER A 76 3.71 13.53 -9.82
C SER A 76 4.85 13.21 -8.84
N LEU A 77 5.85 14.09 -8.78
CA LEU A 77 6.93 13.96 -7.79
C LEU A 77 6.41 14.13 -6.36
N GLN A 78 5.37 14.93 -6.14
CA GLN A 78 4.76 15.08 -4.81
C GLN A 78 4.08 13.78 -4.35
N ASP A 79 3.49 13.01 -5.27
CA ASP A 79 2.90 11.72 -4.93
C ASP A 79 4.00 10.70 -4.59
N LEU A 80 5.12 10.75 -5.32
CA LEU A 80 6.28 9.90 -5.04
C LEU A 80 6.86 10.19 -3.65
N GLU A 81 7.04 11.47 -3.30
CA GLU A 81 7.50 11.88 -1.96
C GLU A 81 6.54 11.42 -0.86
N SER A 82 5.22 11.50 -1.10
CA SER A 82 4.20 11.01 -0.18
C SER A 82 4.32 9.50 0.05
N VAL A 83 4.53 8.72 -1.01
CA VAL A 83 4.76 7.27 -0.91
C VAL A 83 6.05 6.95 -0.15
N VAL A 84 7.15 7.65 -0.44
CA VAL A 84 8.43 7.47 0.26
C VAL A 84 8.25 7.75 1.76
N LYS A 85 7.63 8.88 2.11
CA LYS A 85 7.36 9.23 3.51
C LYS A 85 6.51 8.14 4.18
N LEU A 86 5.43 7.72 3.55
CA LEU A 86 4.53 6.69 4.09
C LEU A 86 5.25 5.36 4.36
N LEU A 87 6.01 4.85 3.38
CA LEU A 87 6.71 3.58 3.52
C LEU A 87 7.85 3.66 4.54
N SER A 88 8.57 4.78 4.59
CA SER A 88 9.61 5.00 5.60
C SER A 88 9.03 5.01 7.01
N THR A 89 7.91 5.71 7.24
CA THR A 89 7.25 5.73 8.55
C THR A 89 6.63 4.37 8.88
N PHE A 90 6.06 3.67 7.90
CA PHE A 90 5.58 2.30 8.06
C PHE A 90 6.67 1.40 8.65
N VAL A 91 7.85 1.37 8.02
CA VAL A 91 8.98 0.57 8.52
C VAL A 91 9.41 1.00 9.93
N GLN A 92 9.43 2.29 10.23
CA GLN A 92 9.78 2.80 11.56
C GLN A 92 8.77 2.43 12.65
N ARG A 93 7.49 2.27 12.30
CA ARG A 93 6.42 1.90 13.23
C ARG A 93 6.42 0.41 13.55
N LEU A 94 7.00 -0.42 12.68
CA LEU A 94 7.08 -1.86 12.91
C LEU A 94 7.88 -2.18 14.17
N ASN A 95 7.34 -3.06 15.00
CA ASN A 95 8.05 -3.60 16.16
C ASN A 95 7.70 -5.07 16.38
N GLY A 96 8.56 -5.79 17.09
CA GLY A 96 8.44 -7.24 17.28
C GLY A 96 7.25 -7.70 18.13
N LYS A 97 6.41 -6.79 18.63
CA LYS A 97 5.19 -7.12 19.38
C LYS A 97 3.93 -7.03 18.53
N MET A 98 4.03 -6.54 17.29
CA MET A 98 2.88 -6.41 16.40
C MET A 98 2.46 -7.79 15.87
N SER A 99 1.15 -8.07 15.87
CA SER A 99 0.55 -9.20 15.18
C SER A 99 -0.21 -8.73 13.94
N PHE A 100 -0.02 -9.43 12.83
CA PHE A 100 -0.74 -9.22 11.58
C PHE A 100 -1.75 -10.33 11.29
N ILE A 101 -2.13 -11.13 12.29
CA ILE A 101 -3.18 -12.14 12.17
C ILE A 101 -4.54 -11.44 12.26
N PRO A 102 -5.38 -11.47 11.22
CA PRO A 102 -6.70 -10.84 11.26
C PRO A 102 -7.62 -11.49 12.31
N GLY A 103 -8.36 -10.68 13.08
CA GLY A 103 -9.32 -11.16 14.07
C GLY A 103 -8.76 -11.49 15.45
N GLU A 104 -7.43 -11.49 15.63
CA GLU A 104 -6.78 -11.32 16.94
C GLU A 104 -6.92 -9.90 17.48
#